data_AF-A0A453RE58-F1
#
_entry.id   AF-A0A453RE58-F1
#
_cell.length_a   1.000
_cell.length_b   1.000
_cell.length_c   1.000
_cell.angle_alpha   90.00
_cell.angle_beta   90.00
_cell.angle_gamma   90.00
#
_symmetry.space_group_name_H-M   'P 1'
#
loop_
_entity.id
_entity.type
_entity.pdbx_description
1 polymer ?
#
loop_
_entity_poly.entity_id
_entity_poly.type
_entity_poly.pdbx_seq_one_letter_code
_entity_poly.pdbx_strand_id
1 'polypeptide(L)'
;MRGIDKDLSKDFRNRSYAQAQRILDMRRRTPKSGHSVATIHGAVLALTASVLSVPYDMPSWLPGHVTLLAHFIREPSPVKSTVTKAVAEFKRTHADTWSIQKDAFTEDELEVLRDTSSSSSYFA
;
A
#
# COMPACT_ATOMS: atom_id res chain seq x y z
N MET A 1 9.63 21.98 -18.48
CA MET A 1 10.06 21.34 -17.20
C MET A 1 9.08 20.28 -16.67
N ARG A 2 7.75 20.49 -16.65
CA ARG A 2 6.77 19.51 -16.09
C ARG A 2 6.71 18.09 -16.72
N GLY A 3 7.38 17.85 -17.85
CA GLY A 3 7.34 16.56 -18.54
C GLY A 3 8.27 15.51 -17.94
N ILE A 4 9.47 15.93 -17.51
CA ILE A 4 10.51 15.04 -16.97
C ILE A 4 10.12 14.55 -15.56
N ASP A 5 9.59 15.44 -14.71
CA ASP A 5 9.17 15.09 -13.35
C ASP A 5 7.99 14.10 -13.31
N LYS A 6 7.09 14.19 -14.30
CA LYS A 6 5.96 13.25 -14.43
C LYS A 6 6.44 11.84 -14.79
N ASP A 7 7.49 11.75 -15.60
CA ASP A 7 8.09 10.47 -15.98
C ASP A 7 8.79 9.81 -14.78
N LEU A 8 9.56 10.59 -14.01
CA LEU A 8 10.21 10.12 -12.77
C LEU A 8 9.21 9.64 -11.72
N SER A 9 8.13 10.40 -11.51
CA SER A 9 7.09 10.02 -10.55
C SER A 9 6.39 8.73 -10.96
N LYS A 10 6.13 8.56 -12.26
CA LYS A 10 5.53 7.34 -12.80
C LYS A 10 6.47 6.14 -12.67
N ASP A 11 7.74 6.32 -13.02
CA ASP A 11 8.78 5.30 -12.87
C ASP A 11 8.93 4.86 -11.41
N PHE A 12 9.00 5.81 -10.46
CA PHE A 12 9.08 5.49 -9.04
C PHE A 12 7.91 4.63 -8.56
N ARG A 13 6.67 5.00 -8.90
CA ARG A 13 5.47 4.22 -8.52
C ARG A 13 5.50 2.82 -9.12
N ASN A 14 5.85 2.70 -10.40
CA ASN A 14 5.92 1.40 -11.07
C ASN A 14 6.98 0.50 -10.43
N ARG A 15 8.15 1.06 -10.08
CA ARG A 15 9.22 0.32 -9.42
C ARG A 15 8.85 -0.08 -7.99
N SER A 16 8.24 0.82 -7.22
CA SER A 16 7.82 0.55 -5.85
C SER A 16 6.79 -0.58 -5.81
N TYR A 17 5.79 -0.54 -6.69
CA TYR A 17 4.80 -1.61 -6.86
C TYR A 17 5.47 -2.92 -7.26
N ALA A 18 6.28 -2.92 -8.31
CA ALA A 18 6.91 -4.13 -8.82
C ALA A 18 7.88 -4.76 -7.79
N GLN A 19 8.57 -3.96 -6.98
CA GLN A 19 9.44 -4.47 -5.92
C GLN A 19 8.62 -5.14 -4.81
N ALA A 20 7.56 -4.48 -4.33
CA ALA A 20 6.69 -5.05 -3.30
C ALA A 20 5.98 -6.33 -3.79
N GLN A 21 5.46 -6.33 -5.03
CA GLN A 21 4.80 -7.50 -5.62
C GLN A 21 5.74 -8.70 -5.69
N ARG A 22 6.99 -8.50 -6.13
CA ARG A 22 8.00 -9.58 -6.18
C ARG A 22 8.25 -10.20 -4.81
N ILE A 23 8.28 -9.40 -3.73
CA ILE A 23 8.46 -9.92 -2.37
C ILE A 23 7.30 -10.86 -1.98
N LEU A 24 6.06 -10.49 -2.30
CA LEU A 24 4.90 -11.35 -2.02
C LEU A 24 4.89 -12.60 -2.90
N ASP A 25 5.20 -12.47 -4.18
CA ASP A 25 5.24 -13.60 -5.11
C ASP A 25 6.32 -14.61 -4.72
N MET A 26 7.50 -14.14 -4.33
CA MET A 26 8.57 -14.99 -3.82
C MET A 26 8.16 -15.69 -2.54
N ARG A 27 7.49 -15.00 -1.61
CA ARG A 27 6.97 -15.63 -0.39
C ARG A 27 5.96 -16.74 -0.68
N ARG A 28 5.09 -16.55 -1.68
CA ARG A 28 4.11 -17.56 -2.12
C ARG A 28 4.79 -18.79 -2.73
N ARG A 29 5.87 -18.60 -3.50
CA ARG A 29 6.61 -19.68 -4.15
C ARG A 29 7.53 -20.44 -3.20
N THR A 30 8.24 -19.73 -2.32
CA THR A 30 9.26 -20.29 -1.44
C THR A 30 9.10 -19.75 -0.01
N PRO A 31 8.23 -20.36 0.83
CA PRO A 31 7.94 -19.87 2.18
C PRO A 31 9.14 -19.79 3.12
N LYS A 32 10.21 -20.55 2.82
CA LYS A 32 11.46 -20.58 3.59
C LYS A 32 12.48 -19.51 3.16
N SER A 33 12.30 -18.87 2.01
CA SER A 33 13.17 -17.76 1.57
C SER A 33 12.59 -16.43 2.07
N GLY A 34 12.99 -16.03 3.27
CA GLY A 34 12.61 -14.73 3.81
C GLY A 34 13.53 -13.63 3.28
N HIS A 35 12.97 -12.56 2.70
CA HIS A 35 13.69 -11.31 2.59
C HIS A 35 13.97 -10.76 4.00
N SER A 36 15.08 -10.04 4.18
CA SER A 36 15.35 -9.37 5.45
C SER A 36 14.28 -8.31 5.75
N VAL A 37 14.04 -8.04 7.04
CA VAL A 37 13.09 -6.99 7.48
C VAL A 37 13.41 -5.65 6.81
N ALA A 38 14.69 -5.28 6.69
CA ALA A 38 15.10 -4.06 6.01
C ALA A 38 14.71 -4.02 4.52
N THR A 39 14.84 -5.14 3.82
CA THR A 39 14.46 -5.25 2.39
C THR A 39 12.96 -5.08 2.21
N ILE A 40 12.18 -5.76 3.06
CA ILE A 40 10.71 -5.66 3.06
C ILE A 40 10.28 -4.23 3.40
N HIS A 41 10.86 -3.66 4.45
CA HIS A 41 10.50 -2.32 4.90
C HIS A 41 10.84 -1.24 3.88
N GLY A 42 11.98 -1.34 3.19
CA GLY A 42 12.34 -0.43 2.11
C GLY A 42 11.31 -0.43 0.97
N ALA A 43 10.85 -1.61 0.53
CA ALA A 43 9.80 -1.72 -0.47
C ALA A 43 8.46 -1.13 0.01
N VAL A 44 8.09 -1.41 1.26
CA VAL A 44 6.87 -0.87 1.89
C VAL A 44 6.92 0.64 2.04
N LEU A 45 8.07 1.23 2.36
CA LEU A 45 8.25 2.68 2.45
C LEU A 45 8.08 3.34 1.08
N ALA A 46 8.66 2.77 0.02
CA ALA A 46 8.51 3.29 -1.34
C ALA A 46 7.05 3.20 -1.83
N LEU A 47 6.35 2.10 -1.52
CA LEU A 47 4.95 1.92 -1.85
C LEU A 47 4.06 2.89 -1.06
N THR A 48 4.36 3.08 0.23
CA THR A 48 3.70 4.05 1.11
C THR A 48 3.85 5.48 0.57
N ALA A 49 5.07 5.87 0.19
CA ALA A 49 5.32 7.18 -0.41
C ALA A 49 4.50 7.40 -1.69
N SER A 50 4.33 6.33 -2.49
CA SER A 50 3.50 6.36 -3.70
C SER A 50 2.03 6.60 -3.35
N VAL A 51 1.46 5.83 -2.42
CA VAL A 51 0.06 5.94 -1.96
C VAL A 51 -0.23 7.33 -1.36
N LEU A 52 0.65 7.82 -0.50
CA LEU A 52 0.45 9.09 0.20
C LEU A 52 0.76 10.34 -0.65
N SER A 53 1.29 10.17 -1.87
CA SER A 53 1.62 11.29 -2.76
C SER A 53 0.42 11.96 -3.43
N VAL A 54 -0.75 11.32 -3.39
CA VAL A 54 -1.99 11.77 -4.06
C VAL A 54 -3.17 11.77 -3.08
N PRO A 55 -3.12 12.56 -2.01
CA PRO A 55 -4.27 12.67 -1.10
C PRO A 55 -5.48 13.23 -1.87
N TYR A 56 -6.68 12.78 -1.52
CA TYR A 56 -7.98 13.23 -2.08
C TYR A 56 -8.30 12.78 -3.52
N ASP A 57 -7.32 12.33 -4.30
CA ASP A 57 -7.51 11.85 -5.68
C ASP A 57 -7.46 10.32 -5.79
N MET A 58 -8.20 9.75 -6.75
CA MET A 58 -8.22 8.30 -7.00
C MET A 58 -7.73 7.95 -8.42
N PRO A 59 -6.44 8.12 -8.73
CA PRO A 59 -5.92 7.69 -10.02
C PRO A 59 -5.97 6.16 -10.14
N SER A 60 -6.12 5.64 -11.37
CA SER A 60 -6.38 4.22 -11.62
C SER A 60 -5.34 3.23 -11.07
N TRP A 61 -4.13 3.70 -10.76
CA TRP A 61 -3.08 2.87 -10.16
C TRP A 61 -3.20 2.77 -8.63
N LEU A 62 -3.85 3.73 -7.97
CA LEU A 62 -3.86 3.85 -6.51
C LEU A 62 -4.56 2.68 -5.80
N PRO A 63 -5.72 2.17 -6.27
CA PRO A 63 -6.38 1.02 -5.65
C PRO A 63 -5.45 -0.18 -5.49
N GLY A 64 -4.79 -0.60 -6.57
CA GLY A 64 -3.85 -1.72 -6.52
C GLY A 64 -2.66 -1.47 -5.61
N HIS A 65 -2.15 -0.23 -5.50
CA HIS A 65 -1.01 0.09 -4.64
C HIS A 65 -1.38 0.02 -3.15
N VAL A 66 -2.53 0.55 -2.76
CA VAL A 66 -2.96 0.52 -1.35
C VAL A 66 -3.36 -0.89 -0.93
N THR A 67 -3.98 -1.69 -1.82
CA THR A 67 -4.25 -3.10 -1.56
C THR A 67 -2.96 -3.91 -1.41
N LEU A 68 -1.99 -3.70 -2.31
CA LEU A 68 -0.68 -4.36 -2.21
C LEU A 68 0.01 -4.01 -0.89
N LEU A 69 -0.09 -2.75 -0.45
CA LEU A 69 0.46 -2.30 0.82
C LEU A 69 -0.19 -3.02 2.02
N ALA A 70 -1.51 -3.18 2.00
CA ALA A 70 -2.27 -3.87 3.05
C ALA A 70 -1.85 -5.33 3.25
N HIS A 71 -1.37 -6.03 2.21
CA HIS A 71 -0.85 -7.39 2.36
C HIS A 71 0.37 -7.52 3.29
N PHE A 72 1.09 -6.42 3.55
CA PHE A 72 2.24 -6.42 4.46
C PHE A 72 1.85 -6.20 5.94
N ILE A 73 0.55 -6.12 6.27
CA ILE A 73 0.09 -5.86 7.64
C ILE A 73 0.51 -6.93 8.67
N ARG A 74 0.80 -8.15 8.19
CA ARG A 74 1.24 -9.29 9.02
C ARG A 74 2.74 -9.33 9.28
N GLU A 75 3.51 -8.44 8.67
CA GLU A 75 4.95 -8.34 8.93
C GLU A 75 5.22 -7.81 10.35
N PRO A 76 6.35 -8.16 10.98
CA PRO A 76 6.71 -7.59 12.27
C PRO A 76 6.97 -6.08 12.18
N SER A 77 6.99 -5.42 13.34
CA SER A 77 7.48 -4.04 13.44
C SER A 77 8.93 -3.96 12.91
N PRO A 78 9.33 -2.92 12.17
CA PRO A 78 8.60 -1.66 11.89
C PRO A 78 7.60 -1.68 10.73
N VAL A 79 7.57 -2.75 9.93
CA VAL A 79 6.78 -2.81 8.67
C VAL A 79 5.29 -2.64 8.94
N LYS A 80 4.72 -3.42 9.88
CA LYS A 80 3.31 -3.31 10.26
C LYS A 80 2.94 -1.89 10.70
N SER A 81 3.79 -1.22 11.49
CA SER A 81 3.53 0.15 11.94
C SER A 81 3.40 1.11 10.76
N THR A 82 4.30 1.00 9.77
CA THR A 82 4.23 1.80 8.54
C THR A 82 2.96 1.54 7.75
N VAL A 83 2.62 0.26 7.51
CA VAL A 83 1.42 -0.12 6.75
C VAL A 83 0.16 0.40 7.43
N THR A 84 0.01 0.17 8.75
CA THR A 84 -1.15 0.64 9.51
C THR A 84 -1.32 2.15 9.41
N LYS A 85 -0.24 2.92 9.60
CA LYS A 85 -0.28 4.39 9.50
C LYS A 85 -0.64 4.87 8.09
N ALA A 86 -0.03 4.26 7.07
CA ALA A 86 -0.27 4.64 5.68
C ALA A 86 -1.71 4.35 5.23
N VAL A 87 -2.25 3.16 5.57
CA VAL A 87 -3.63 2.80 5.24
C VAL A 87 -4.63 3.65 6.02
N ALA A 88 -4.36 3.97 7.29
CA ALA A 88 -5.20 4.89 8.06
C ALA A 88 -5.23 6.29 7.44
N GLU A 89 -4.08 6.81 7.01
CA GLU A 89 -3.97 8.12 6.36
C GLU A 89 -4.66 8.15 4.98
N PHE A 90 -4.55 7.08 4.20
CA PHE A 90 -5.32 6.90 2.97
C PHE A 90 -6.83 6.97 3.25
N LYS A 91 -7.33 6.18 4.21
CA LYS A 91 -8.76 6.19 4.58
C LYS A 91 -9.22 7.56 5.05
N ARG A 92 -8.39 8.26 5.85
CA ARG A 92 -8.68 9.60 6.36
C ARG A 92 -8.81 10.63 5.23
N THR A 93 -7.89 10.62 4.26
CA THR A 93 -7.87 11.58 3.15
C THR A 93 -8.91 11.31 2.07
N HIS A 94 -9.49 10.11 2.01
CA HIS A 94 -10.50 9.75 1.01
C HIS A 94 -11.91 9.59 1.61
N ALA A 95 -12.09 9.90 2.90
CA ALA A 95 -13.34 9.64 3.61
C ALA A 95 -14.56 10.33 2.98
N ASP A 96 -14.44 11.62 2.65
CA ASP A 96 -15.55 12.43 2.13
C ASP A 96 -15.99 11.99 0.73
N THR A 97 -15.07 11.44 -0.05
CA THR A 97 -15.28 11.01 -1.44
C THR A 97 -15.40 9.49 -1.59
N TRP A 98 -15.38 8.74 -0.49
CA TRP A 98 -15.29 7.28 -0.50
C TRP A 98 -16.48 6.62 -1.19
N SER A 99 -17.67 7.20 -1.08
CA SER A 99 -18.90 6.65 -1.69
C SER A 99 -18.79 6.46 -3.21
N ILE A 100 -17.98 7.29 -3.86
CA ILE A 100 -17.72 7.25 -5.32
C ILE A 100 -16.39 6.54 -5.60
N GLN A 101 -15.35 6.86 -4.84
CA GLN A 101 -14.00 6.36 -5.10
C GLN A 101 -13.84 4.85 -4.84
N LYS A 102 -14.68 4.25 -4.00
CA LYS A 102 -14.70 2.80 -3.76
C LYS A 102 -14.98 1.99 -5.03
N ASP A 103 -15.66 2.57 -6.02
CA ASP A 103 -16.00 1.89 -7.28
C ASP A 103 -14.77 1.67 -8.17
N ALA A 104 -13.63 2.30 -7.84
CA ALA A 104 -12.34 2.02 -8.46
C ALA A 104 -11.67 0.73 -7.95
N PHE A 105 -12.23 0.09 -6.93
CA PHE A 105 -11.73 -1.14 -6.33
C PHE A 105 -12.59 -2.34 -6.76
N THR A 106 -11.96 -3.50 -6.82
CA THR A 106 -12.66 -4.79 -6.82
C THR A 106 -13.13 -5.15 -5.41
N GLU A 107 -14.10 -6.05 -5.30
CA GLU A 107 -14.60 -6.51 -3.99
C GLU A 107 -13.49 -7.17 -3.15
N ASP A 108 -12.63 -7.97 -3.78
CA ASP A 108 -11.48 -8.62 -3.13
C ASP A 108 -10.49 -7.57 -2.55
N GLU A 109 -10.24 -6.48 -3.29
CA GLU A 109 -9.39 -5.40 -2.81
C GLU A 109 -10.01 -4.66 -1.61
N LEU A 110 -11.33 -4.43 -1.64
CA LEU A 110 -12.06 -3.82 -0.53
C LEU A 110 -12.02 -4.70 0.73
N GLU A 111 -12.12 -6.02 0.58
CA GLU A 111 -12.02 -6.98 1.68
C GLU A 111 -10.64 -6.89 2.36
N VAL A 112 -9.56 -6.92 1.57
CA VAL A 112 -8.18 -6.79 2.07
C VAL A 112 -7.98 -5.48 2.85
N LEU A 113 -8.55 -4.37 2.37
CA LEU A 113 -8.48 -3.08 3.08
C LEU A 113 -9.28 -3.06 4.38
N ARG A 114 -10.41 -3.77 4.45
CA ARG A 114 -11.22 -3.86 5.68
C ARG A 114 -10.48 -4.61 6.77
N ASP A 115 -9.80 -5.70 6.43
CA ASP A 115 -9.04 -6.52 7.37
C ASP A 115 -7.87 -5.78 8.03
N THR A 116 -7.39 -4.72 7.39
CA THR A 116 -6.27 -3.89 7.90
C THR A 116 -6.68 -2.96 9.05
N SER A 117 -7.98 -2.70 9.25
CA SER A 117 -8.50 -1.73 10.23
C SER A 117 -8.71 -2.27 11.65
N SER A 118 -8.44 -3.54 11.91
CA SER A 118 -8.90 -4.26 13.11
C SER A 118 -7.99 -4.14 14.36
N SER A 119 -7.12 -3.13 14.47
CA SER A 119 -6.11 -3.07 15.56
C SER A 119 -6.07 -1.76 16.35
N SER A 120 -7.20 -1.14 16.66
CA SER A 120 -7.27 -0.19 17.79
C SER A 120 -7.54 -0.94 19.08
N SER A 121 -6.50 -1.16 19.90
CA SER A 121 -6.60 -1.87 21.20
C SER A 121 -7.34 -1.07 22.28
N TYR A 122 -7.82 0.14 21.97
CA TYR A 122 -8.50 1.02 22.93
C TYR A 122 -10.02 0.75 23.05
N PHE A 123 -10.55 -0.16 22.25
CA PHE A 123 -11.96 -0.58 22.27
C PHE A 123 -12.16 -2.06 22.67
N ALA A 124 -11.09 -2.74 23.09
CA ALA A 124 -11.11 -4.14 23.52
C ALA A 124 -10.93 -4.26 25.03
#